data_AF-A0A2E5WX32-F1
#
_entry.id   AF-A0A2E5WX32-F1
#
_cell.length_a   1.000
_cell.length_b   1.000
_cell.length_c   1.000
_cell.angle_alpha   90.00
_cell.angle_beta   90.00
_cell.angle_gamma   90.00
#
_symmetry.space_group_name_H-M   'P 1'
#
loop_
_entity.id
_entity.type
_entity.pdbx_description
1 polymer ?
#
loop_
_entity_poly.entity_id
_entity_poly.type
_entity_poly.pdbx_seq_one_letter_code
_entity_poly.pdbx_strand_id
1 'polypeptide(L)'
;MKYPKILSITLANGLGFLIFGSILAGCQKTAISKKGFLTTLVKQTSRVPASTSKKFEDFQDPKQIYVYCQVNDMNAKRCYERHLKGALTRYIKKTKATKDQIANYEKKHSYDQVKGQAHKALAHVFMALGPKINTTVEKRVGFCEENSSLYMERCLNQYLKKETFEILNAYQSANAQINGHEYLFLKDQIKRKLQQKLASANQEIELRKKKAQSSHLETI
;
A
#
# COMPACT_ATOMS: atom_id res chain seq x y z
N MET A 1 -11.31 55.48 20.17
CA MET A 1 -10.83 54.83 18.92
C MET A 1 -10.54 53.34 19.14
N LYS A 2 -11.47 52.40 18.86
CA LYS A 2 -11.15 50.95 18.89
C LYS A 2 -11.84 50.07 17.83
N TYR A 3 -12.89 50.55 17.15
CA TYR A 3 -13.56 49.81 16.09
C TYR A 3 -12.72 49.53 14.82
N PRO A 4 -11.92 50.47 14.28
CA PRO A 4 -11.18 50.21 13.04
C PRO A 4 -10.04 49.18 13.22
N LYS A 5 -9.45 49.09 14.43
CA LYS A 5 -8.43 48.09 14.75
C LYS A 5 -9.00 46.67 14.84
N ILE A 6 -10.19 46.52 15.42
CA ILE A 6 -10.86 45.21 15.51
C ILE A 6 -11.28 44.75 14.10
N LEU A 7 -11.86 45.65 13.29
CA LEU A 7 -12.26 45.31 11.91
C LEU A 7 -11.06 44.88 11.06
N SER A 8 -9.92 45.57 11.19
CA SER A 8 -8.66 45.26 10.48
C SER A 8 -8.10 43.89 10.86
N ILE A 9 -8.11 43.53 12.14
CA ILE A 9 -7.62 42.22 12.62
C ILE A 9 -8.53 41.10 12.13
N THR A 10 -9.85 41.29 12.15
CA THR A 10 -10.81 40.28 11.67
C THR A 10 -10.71 40.08 10.16
N LEU A 11 -10.51 41.15 9.38
CA LEU A 11 -10.28 41.07 7.93
C LEU A 11 -8.97 40.39 7.59
N ALA A 12 -7.88 40.70 8.29
CA ALA A 12 -6.58 40.06 8.09
C ALA A 12 -6.62 38.56 8.41
N ASN A 13 -7.28 38.18 9.50
CA ASN A 13 -7.48 36.77 9.87
C ASN A 13 -8.37 36.04 8.85
N GLY A 14 -9.46 36.67 8.38
CA GLY A 14 -10.32 36.12 7.34
C GLY A 14 -9.59 35.89 6.01
N LEU A 15 -8.74 36.84 5.60
CA LEU A 15 -7.90 36.70 4.41
C LEU A 15 -6.88 35.57 4.56
N GLY A 16 -6.28 35.44 5.74
CA GLY A 16 -5.38 34.33 6.09
C GLY A 16 -6.07 32.97 5.94
N PHE A 17 -7.29 32.82 6.48
CA PHE A 17 -8.07 31.59 6.33
C PHE A 17 -8.46 31.29 4.88
N LEU A 18 -8.78 32.31 4.07
CA LEU A 18 -9.08 32.13 2.65
C LEU A 18 -7.86 31.68 1.85
N ILE A 19 -6.67 32.23 2.13
CA ILE A 19 -5.42 31.81 1.49
C ILE A 19 -5.09 30.37 1.88
N PHE A 20 -5.20 30.00 3.16
CA PHE A 20 -5.02 28.62 3.61
C PHE A 20 -6.05 27.66 2.98
N GLY A 21 -7.32 28.06 2.90
CA GLY A 21 -8.36 27.29 2.21
C GLY A 21 -8.08 27.09 0.72
N SER A 22 -7.55 28.12 0.06
CA SER A 22 -7.17 28.08 -1.36
C SER A 22 -5.99 27.14 -1.63
N ILE A 23 -4.98 27.14 -0.74
CA ILE A 23 -3.83 26.24 -0.83
C ILE A 23 -4.25 24.78 -0.60
N LEU A 24 -5.15 24.54 0.36
CA LEU A 24 -5.73 23.21 0.62
C LEU A 24 -6.58 22.70 -0.57
N ALA A 25 -7.39 23.58 -1.18
CA ALA A 25 -8.18 23.24 -2.36
C ALA A 25 -7.32 22.99 -3.61
N GLY A 26 -6.20 23.70 -3.77
CA GLY A 26 -5.28 23.57 -4.90
C GLY A 26 -4.45 22.27 -4.90
N CYS A 27 -4.12 21.73 -3.72
CA CYS A 27 -3.35 20.48 -3.61
C CYS A 27 -4.20 19.21 -3.73
N GLN A 28 -5.53 19.32 -3.83
CA GLN A 28 -6.44 18.18 -3.77
C GLN A 28 -6.84 17.60 -5.14
N LYS A 29 -6.01 17.75 -6.18
CA LYS A 29 -6.14 16.85 -7.34
C LYS A 29 -5.64 15.47 -6.92
N THR A 30 -6.57 14.61 -6.50
CA THR A 30 -6.35 13.17 -6.28
C THR A 30 -5.98 12.50 -7.60
N ALA A 31 -4.75 12.69 -8.05
CA ALA A 31 -4.26 12.16 -9.31
C ALA A 31 -3.87 10.69 -9.10
N ILE A 32 -4.83 9.79 -9.34
CA ILE A 32 -4.55 8.35 -9.43
C ILE A 32 -3.70 8.13 -10.69
N SER A 33 -2.57 7.44 -10.54
CA SER A 33 -1.75 7.09 -11.69
C SER A 33 -2.54 6.20 -12.65
N LYS A 34 -2.39 6.40 -13.96
CA LYS A 34 -3.07 5.57 -14.96
C LYS A 34 -2.44 4.18 -15.07
N LYS A 35 -1.13 4.09 -14.82
CA LYS A 35 -0.30 2.87 -14.90
C LYS A 35 0.67 2.84 -13.72
N GLY A 36 1.16 1.67 -13.36
CA GLY A 36 2.22 1.55 -12.35
C GLY A 36 2.99 0.25 -12.45
N PHE A 37 3.95 0.10 -11.56
CA PHE A 37 4.83 -1.06 -11.47
C PHE A 37 4.07 -2.36 -11.23
N LEU A 38 3.07 -2.39 -10.35
CA LEU A 38 2.29 -3.61 -10.09
C LEU A 38 1.47 -4.05 -11.32
N THR A 39 1.22 -3.12 -12.25
CA THR A 39 0.60 -3.40 -13.54
C THR A 39 1.53 -4.18 -14.47
N THR A 40 2.83 -3.89 -14.47
CA THR A 40 3.78 -4.46 -15.42
C THR A 40 4.22 -5.87 -15.03
N LEU A 41 4.12 -6.23 -13.75
CA LEU A 41 4.48 -7.56 -13.23
C LEU A 41 3.53 -8.67 -13.71
N VAL A 42 2.26 -8.35 -13.94
CA VAL A 42 1.26 -9.31 -14.43
C VAL A 42 0.89 -8.93 -15.86
N LYS A 43 1.83 -9.07 -16.80
CA LYS A 43 1.49 -9.02 -18.23
C LYS A 43 0.71 -10.29 -18.56
N GLN A 44 -0.59 -10.16 -18.81
CA GLN A 44 -1.32 -11.21 -19.51
C GLN A 44 -0.69 -11.36 -20.90
N THR A 45 0.00 -12.47 -21.13
CA THR A 45 0.44 -12.91 -22.46
C THR A 45 -0.78 -13.27 -23.29
N SER A 46 -1.53 -12.26 -23.74
CA SER A 46 -2.49 -12.44 -24.82
C SER A 46 -1.82 -11.95 -26.10
N ARG A 47 -1.34 -12.88 -26.94
CA ARG A 47 -1.11 -12.60 -28.35
C ARG A 47 -2.48 -12.28 -28.95
N VAL A 48 -2.87 -11.01 -28.96
CA VAL A 48 -4.10 -10.52 -29.59
C VAL A 48 -3.68 -9.64 -30.76
N PRO A 49 -4.33 -9.74 -31.93
CA PRO A 49 -3.93 -8.99 -33.12
C PRO A 49 -3.94 -7.49 -32.85
N ALA A 50 -3.13 -6.76 -33.61
CA ALA A 50 -2.95 -5.30 -33.55
C ALA A 50 -4.20 -4.48 -33.98
N SER A 51 -5.41 -4.99 -33.77
CA SER A 51 -6.66 -4.26 -33.99
C SER A 51 -7.09 -3.58 -32.69
N THR A 52 -6.53 -2.38 -32.46
CA THR A 52 -7.15 -1.15 -31.92
C THR A 52 -8.51 -1.17 -31.19
N SER A 53 -8.83 -2.16 -30.35
CA SER A 53 -9.83 -1.94 -29.29
C SER A 53 -9.15 -1.14 -28.18
N LYS A 54 -9.46 0.16 -28.04
CA LYS A 54 -9.08 0.91 -26.83
C LYS A 54 -9.60 0.10 -25.64
N LYS A 55 -8.73 -0.45 -24.80
CA LYS A 55 -9.16 -1.19 -23.60
C LYS A 55 -9.31 -0.21 -22.45
N PHE A 56 -10.21 -0.48 -21.50
CA PHE A 56 -10.37 0.37 -20.33
C PHE A 56 -9.07 0.47 -19.53
N GLU A 57 -8.33 -0.64 -19.46
CA GLU A 57 -7.04 -0.77 -18.78
C GLU A 57 -5.96 0.17 -19.35
N ASP A 58 -6.07 0.56 -20.64
CA ASP A 58 -5.17 1.56 -21.24
C ASP A 58 -5.54 2.99 -20.84
N PHE A 59 -6.82 3.22 -20.52
CA PHE A 59 -7.32 4.50 -20.04
C PHE A 59 -7.01 4.70 -18.54
N GLN A 60 -7.25 3.67 -17.74
CA GLN A 60 -7.02 3.64 -16.31
C GLN A 60 -6.85 2.20 -15.84
N ASP A 61 -5.68 1.83 -15.32
CA ASP A 61 -5.50 0.52 -14.68
C ASP A 61 -6.29 0.47 -13.36
N PRO A 62 -7.23 -0.49 -13.21
CA PRO A 62 -7.96 -0.69 -11.97
C PRO A 62 -7.07 -0.96 -10.77
N LYS A 63 -5.90 -1.61 -10.95
CA LYS A 63 -4.98 -1.87 -9.82
C LYS A 63 -4.44 -0.58 -9.22
N GLN A 64 -4.26 0.48 -10.01
CA GLN A 64 -3.82 1.77 -9.49
C GLN A 64 -4.91 2.45 -8.65
N ILE A 65 -6.19 2.30 -9.02
CA ILE A 65 -7.31 2.74 -8.18
C ILE A 65 -7.34 1.95 -6.87
N TYR A 66 -7.16 0.62 -6.96
CA TYR A 66 -7.09 -0.23 -5.78
C TYR A 66 -5.96 0.20 -4.83
N VAL A 67 -4.74 0.32 -5.34
CA VAL A 67 -3.56 0.77 -4.57
C VAL A 67 -3.81 2.14 -3.93
N TYR A 68 -4.33 3.09 -4.71
CA TYR A 68 -4.69 4.40 -4.20
C TYR A 68 -5.66 4.32 -3.03
N CYS A 69 -6.75 3.55 -3.17
CA CYS A 69 -7.77 3.42 -2.14
C CYS A 69 -7.33 2.63 -0.91
N GLN A 70 -6.39 1.68 -1.05
CA GLN A 70 -5.79 0.98 0.08
C GLN A 70 -4.94 1.91 0.96
N VAL A 71 -4.36 2.96 0.38
CA VAL A 71 -3.46 3.89 1.08
C VAL A 71 -4.22 5.10 1.62
N ASN A 72 -5.25 5.57 0.92
CA ASN A 72 -5.87 6.88 1.19
C ASN A 72 -7.26 6.84 1.85
N ASP A 73 -7.91 5.67 1.97
CA ASP A 73 -9.27 5.59 2.52
C ASP A 73 -9.41 4.39 3.47
N MET A 74 -10.05 4.61 4.62
CA MET A 74 -10.36 3.55 5.59
C MET A 74 -11.32 2.49 5.02
N ASN A 75 -12.23 2.91 4.13
CA ASN A 75 -13.11 2.03 3.38
C ASN A 75 -12.64 1.92 1.93
N ALA A 76 -11.58 1.14 1.73
CA ALA A 76 -10.95 0.94 0.43
C ALA A 76 -11.93 0.42 -0.64
N LYS A 77 -12.92 -0.42 -0.27
CA LYS A 77 -13.93 -0.93 -1.21
C LYS A 77 -14.83 0.19 -1.74
N ARG A 78 -15.39 0.99 -0.83
CA ARG A 78 -16.26 2.13 -1.20
C ARG A 78 -15.48 3.21 -1.98
N CYS A 79 -14.23 3.47 -1.59
CA CYS A 79 -13.34 4.35 -2.36
C CYS A 79 -13.15 3.82 -3.79
N TYR A 80 -12.82 2.54 -3.92
CA TYR A 80 -12.55 1.91 -5.20
C TYR A 80 -13.76 1.96 -6.14
N GLU A 81 -14.94 1.57 -5.66
CA GLU A 81 -16.18 1.58 -6.43
C GLU A 81 -16.51 3.00 -6.94
N ARG A 82 -16.33 4.02 -6.09
CA ARG A 82 -16.52 5.43 -6.44
C ARG A 82 -15.58 5.87 -7.56
N HIS A 83 -14.28 5.58 -7.43
CA HIS A 83 -13.28 5.98 -8.42
C HIS A 83 -13.39 5.17 -9.73
N LEU A 84 -13.74 3.88 -9.65
CA LEU A 84 -14.00 3.03 -10.82
C LEU A 84 -15.18 3.58 -11.62
N LYS A 85 -16.32 3.86 -10.97
CA LYS A 85 -17.50 4.45 -11.63
C LYS A 85 -17.18 5.79 -12.28
N GLY A 86 -16.40 6.64 -11.61
CA GLY A 86 -15.93 7.90 -12.16
C GLY A 86 -15.01 7.72 -13.37
N ALA A 87 -14.09 6.75 -13.33
CA ALA A 87 -13.20 6.44 -14.45
C ALA A 87 -13.98 5.85 -15.64
N LEU A 88 -14.90 4.93 -15.41
CA LEU A 88 -15.78 4.37 -16.43
C LEU A 88 -16.63 5.47 -17.08
N THR A 89 -17.25 6.35 -16.29
CA THR A 89 -18.02 7.50 -16.82
C THR A 89 -17.20 8.35 -17.78
N ARG A 90 -15.94 8.67 -17.45
CA ARG A 90 -15.05 9.42 -18.34
C ARG A 90 -14.66 8.62 -19.58
N TYR A 91 -14.40 7.32 -19.42
CA TYR A 91 -14.06 6.42 -20.51
C TYR A 91 -15.20 6.31 -21.54
N ILE A 92 -16.44 6.18 -21.07
CA ILE A 92 -17.66 6.11 -21.90
C ILE A 92 -17.81 7.38 -22.72
N LYS A 93 -17.71 8.56 -22.09
CA LYS A 93 -17.78 9.84 -22.80
C LYS A 93 -16.74 9.92 -23.93
N LYS A 94 -15.56 9.33 -23.74
CA LYS A 94 -14.46 9.36 -24.71
C LYS A 94 -14.60 8.32 -25.83
N THR A 95 -15.20 7.17 -25.54
CA THR A 95 -15.22 6.00 -26.46
C THR A 95 -16.59 5.70 -27.05
N LYS A 96 -17.65 6.35 -26.57
CA LYS A 96 -19.05 6.07 -26.91
C LYS A 96 -19.45 4.60 -26.65
N ALA A 97 -18.88 3.97 -25.61
CA ALA A 97 -19.19 2.60 -25.21
C ALA A 97 -20.66 2.44 -24.78
N THR A 98 -21.25 1.26 -25.02
CA THR A 98 -22.66 0.96 -24.69
C THR A 98 -22.89 0.66 -23.20
N LYS A 99 -24.14 0.73 -22.73
CA LYS A 99 -24.54 0.35 -21.36
C LYS A 99 -24.10 -1.07 -20.98
N ASP A 100 -24.26 -2.02 -21.89
CA ASP A 100 -23.91 -3.42 -21.64
C ASP A 100 -22.40 -3.65 -21.55
N GLN A 101 -21.61 -2.92 -22.34
CA GLN A 101 -20.14 -2.94 -22.22
C GLN A 101 -19.71 -2.47 -20.83
N ILE A 102 -20.40 -1.49 -20.25
CA ILE A 102 -20.09 -0.92 -18.93
C ILE A 102 -20.38 -1.89 -17.80
N ALA A 103 -21.56 -2.52 -17.80
CA ALA A 103 -21.90 -3.54 -16.81
C ALA A 103 -20.88 -4.69 -16.81
N ASN A 104 -20.41 -5.09 -18.01
CA ASN A 104 -19.35 -6.08 -18.14
C ASN A 104 -18.00 -5.58 -17.60
N TYR A 105 -17.63 -4.31 -17.81
CA TYR A 105 -16.43 -3.72 -17.21
C TYR A 105 -16.52 -3.66 -15.69
N GLU A 106 -17.64 -3.24 -15.12
CA GLU A 106 -17.84 -3.19 -13.67
C GLU A 106 -17.72 -4.57 -13.04
N LYS A 107 -18.30 -5.60 -13.66
CA LYS A 107 -18.18 -6.99 -13.19
C LYS A 107 -16.73 -7.49 -13.29
N LYS A 108 -16.08 -7.30 -14.45
CA LYS A 108 -14.70 -7.73 -14.71
C LYS A 108 -13.68 -7.04 -13.80
N HIS A 109 -13.92 -5.77 -13.49
CA HIS A 109 -13.05 -4.95 -12.64
C HIS A 109 -13.66 -4.71 -11.26
N SER A 110 -14.47 -5.63 -10.76
CA SER A 110 -14.96 -5.58 -9.40
C SER A 110 -13.81 -5.54 -8.39
N TYR A 111 -14.08 -4.97 -7.21
CA TYR A 111 -13.07 -4.82 -6.17
C TYR A 111 -12.36 -6.13 -5.83
N ASP A 112 -13.11 -7.23 -5.70
CA ASP A 112 -12.55 -8.53 -5.33
C ASP A 112 -11.66 -9.13 -6.43
N GLN A 113 -12.03 -8.95 -7.71
CA GLN A 113 -11.22 -9.38 -8.85
C GLN A 113 -9.89 -8.63 -8.89
N VAL A 114 -9.92 -7.31 -8.74
CA VAL A 114 -8.72 -6.47 -8.81
C VAL A 114 -7.86 -6.63 -7.56
N LYS A 115 -8.46 -6.85 -6.39
CA LYS A 115 -7.77 -7.28 -5.17
C LYS A 115 -6.99 -8.57 -5.43
N GLY A 116 -7.62 -9.58 -6.02
CA GLY A 116 -6.96 -10.84 -6.37
C GLY A 116 -5.77 -10.65 -7.33
N GLN A 117 -5.93 -9.82 -8.35
CA GLN A 117 -4.84 -9.48 -9.29
C GLN A 117 -3.68 -8.74 -8.60
N ALA A 118 -4.00 -7.79 -7.71
CA ALA A 118 -3.00 -7.07 -6.95
C ALA A 118 -2.24 -8.01 -5.98
N HIS A 119 -2.92 -8.98 -5.35
CA HIS A 119 -2.27 -9.98 -4.50
C HIS A 119 -1.33 -10.89 -5.31
N LYS A 120 -1.69 -11.28 -6.54
CA LYS A 120 -0.79 -12.02 -7.43
C LYS A 120 0.46 -11.21 -7.75
N ALA A 121 0.30 -9.94 -8.12
CA ALA A 121 1.45 -9.04 -8.35
C ALA A 121 2.33 -8.90 -7.09
N LEU A 122 1.69 -8.78 -5.92
CA LEU A 122 2.38 -8.68 -4.63
C LEU A 122 3.16 -9.97 -4.29
N ALA A 123 2.67 -11.14 -4.69
CA ALA A 123 3.40 -12.40 -4.52
C ALA A 123 4.73 -12.37 -5.29
N HIS A 124 4.75 -11.84 -6.53
CA HIS A 124 5.99 -11.65 -7.29
C HIS A 124 6.97 -10.71 -6.58
N VAL A 125 6.47 -9.62 -6.01
CA VAL A 125 7.30 -8.69 -5.20
C VAL A 125 7.90 -9.43 -4.00
N PHE A 126 7.12 -10.24 -3.28
CA PHE A 126 7.61 -10.96 -2.10
C PHE A 126 8.52 -12.13 -2.41
N MET A 127 8.47 -12.71 -3.62
CA MET A 127 9.49 -13.67 -4.05
C MET A 127 10.87 -13.00 -4.12
N ALA A 128 10.95 -11.78 -4.65
CA ALA A 128 12.19 -11.01 -4.72
C ALA A 128 12.64 -10.49 -3.34
N LEU A 129 11.70 -10.05 -2.49
CA LEU A 129 12.01 -9.54 -1.15
C LEU A 129 12.30 -10.61 -0.11
N GLY A 130 11.90 -11.87 -0.36
CA GLY A 130 11.93 -12.97 0.59
C GLY A 130 13.28 -13.15 1.30
N PRO A 131 14.40 -13.27 0.57
CA PRO A 131 15.73 -13.42 1.18
C PRO A 131 16.08 -12.26 2.12
N LYS A 132 15.87 -11.01 1.67
CA LYS A 132 16.19 -9.82 2.47
C LYS A 132 15.34 -9.77 3.74
N ILE A 133 14.04 -10.07 3.64
CA ILE A 133 13.13 -10.15 4.79
C ILE A 133 13.60 -11.21 5.78
N ASN A 134 13.96 -12.41 5.31
CA ASN A 134 14.40 -13.50 6.18
C ASN A 134 15.68 -13.14 6.93
N THR A 135 16.70 -12.63 6.22
CA THR A 135 17.96 -12.19 6.85
C THR A 135 17.73 -11.08 7.88
N THR A 136 16.82 -10.14 7.61
CA THR A 136 16.47 -9.09 8.58
C THR A 136 15.82 -9.70 9.84
N VAL A 137 14.90 -10.65 9.68
CA VAL A 137 14.25 -11.34 10.80
C VAL A 137 15.26 -12.15 11.62
N GLU A 138 16.12 -12.93 10.98
CA GLU A 138 17.16 -13.73 11.64
C GLU A 138 18.10 -12.86 12.47
N LYS A 139 18.60 -11.74 11.89
CA LYS A 139 19.43 -10.78 12.62
C LYS A 139 18.72 -10.17 13.82
N ARG A 140 17.44 -9.84 13.66
CA ARG A 140 16.62 -9.26 14.73
C ARG A 140 16.40 -10.25 15.87
N VAL A 141 16.09 -11.50 15.53
CA VAL A 141 15.91 -12.60 16.49
C VAL A 141 17.20 -12.84 17.27
N GLY A 142 18.33 -13.04 16.58
CA GLY A 142 19.62 -13.28 17.25
C GLY A 142 20.00 -12.13 18.19
N PHE A 143 19.88 -10.89 17.73
CA PHE A 143 20.10 -9.71 18.58
C PHE A 143 19.22 -9.71 19.83
N CYS A 144 17.93 -10.04 19.71
CA CYS A 144 17.01 -10.03 20.84
C CYS A 144 17.23 -11.21 21.80
N GLU A 145 17.59 -12.38 21.30
CA GLU A 145 17.96 -13.52 22.15
C GLU A 145 19.21 -13.25 22.97
N GLU A 146 20.20 -12.55 22.41
CA GLU A 146 21.42 -12.15 23.11
C GLU A 146 21.20 -11.01 24.11
N ASN A 147 20.34 -10.04 23.78
CA ASN A 147 20.29 -8.75 24.51
C ASN A 147 18.98 -8.52 25.29
N SER A 148 17.94 -9.34 25.10
CA SER A 148 16.62 -9.10 25.71
C SER A 148 15.86 -10.39 26.01
N SER A 149 16.20 -11.04 27.12
CA SER A 149 15.53 -12.26 27.59
C SER A 149 14.10 -12.03 28.11
N LEU A 150 13.86 -10.86 28.73
CA LEU A 150 12.59 -10.50 29.40
C LEU A 150 11.59 -9.77 28.49
N TYR A 151 12.05 -8.89 27.61
CA TYR A 151 11.20 -8.02 26.78
C TYR A 151 11.29 -8.36 25.29
N MET A 152 11.19 -9.66 24.99
CA MET A 152 11.40 -10.21 23.65
C MET A 152 10.50 -9.55 22.59
N GLU A 153 9.19 -9.51 22.82
CA GLU A 153 8.24 -8.92 21.87
C GLU A 153 8.55 -7.45 21.57
N ARG A 154 8.91 -6.68 22.61
CA ARG A 154 9.28 -5.26 22.46
C ARG A 154 10.56 -5.12 21.65
N CYS A 155 11.58 -5.93 21.95
CA CYS A 155 12.85 -5.93 21.23
C CYS A 155 12.64 -6.25 19.74
N LEU A 156 11.86 -7.30 19.43
CA LEU A 156 11.58 -7.72 18.05
C LEU A 156 10.90 -6.61 17.24
N ASN A 157 10.00 -5.83 17.85
CA ASN A 157 9.24 -4.79 17.17
C ASN A 157 9.93 -3.41 17.12
N GLN A 158 10.99 -3.18 17.90
CA GLN A 158 11.60 -1.86 18.10
C GLN A 158 12.07 -1.20 16.79
N TYR A 159 12.58 -1.98 15.85
CA TYR A 159 13.19 -1.48 14.61
C TYR A 159 12.34 -1.68 13.36
N LEU A 160 11.12 -2.17 13.53
CA LEU A 160 10.22 -2.53 12.43
C LEU A 160 10.08 -1.41 11.39
N LYS A 161 9.95 -0.15 11.84
CA LYS A 161 9.83 1.01 10.94
C LYS A 161 11.10 1.19 10.09
N LYS A 162 12.27 1.20 10.72
CA LYS A 162 13.58 1.37 10.05
C LYS A 162 13.81 0.24 9.05
N GLU A 163 13.64 -1.01 9.48
CA GLU A 163 13.84 -2.20 8.65
C GLU A 163 12.87 -2.25 7.47
N THR A 164 11.61 -1.84 7.66
CA THR A 164 10.65 -1.71 6.55
C THR A 164 11.16 -0.76 5.47
N PHE A 165 11.69 0.42 5.86
CA PHE A 165 12.22 1.40 4.92
C PHE A 165 13.48 0.91 4.22
N GLU A 166 14.41 0.26 4.93
CA GLU A 166 15.64 -0.27 4.33
C GLU A 166 15.32 -1.32 3.24
N ILE A 167 14.38 -2.23 3.53
CA ILE A 167 13.94 -3.25 2.56
C ILE A 167 13.24 -2.60 1.37
N LEU A 168 12.33 -1.66 1.62
CA LEU A 168 11.59 -0.98 0.57
C LEU A 168 12.51 -0.14 -0.34
N ASN A 169 13.44 0.61 0.24
CA ASN A 169 14.36 1.46 -0.52
C ASN A 169 15.31 0.63 -1.38
N ALA A 170 15.84 -0.48 -0.84
CA ALA A 170 16.67 -1.41 -1.62
C ALA A 170 15.89 -2.05 -2.79
N TYR A 171 14.59 -2.31 -2.59
CA TYR A 171 13.74 -2.81 -3.67
C TYR A 171 13.42 -1.74 -4.72
N GLN A 172 13.13 -0.51 -4.28
CA GLN A 172 12.86 0.62 -5.17
C GLN A 172 14.07 0.99 -6.01
N SER A 173 15.29 0.94 -5.45
CA SER A 173 16.51 1.24 -6.22
C SER A 173 16.71 0.29 -7.40
N ALA A 174 16.26 -0.96 -7.27
CA ALA A 174 16.25 -1.94 -8.37
C ALA A 174 15.02 -1.82 -9.29
N ASN A 175 13.99 -1.05 -8.90
CA ASN A 175 12.70 -0.94 -9.58
C ASN A 175 12.21 0.53 -9.64
N ALA A 176 12.90 1.36 -10.42
CA ALA A 176 12.64 2.81 -10.50
C ALA A 176 11.23 3.20 -11.02
N GLN A 177 10.44 2.24 -11.51
CA GLN A 177 9.09 2.46 -12.04
C GLN A 177 8.00 2.53 -10.95
N ILE A 178 8.34 2.28 -9.69
CA ILE A 178 7.39 2.33 -8.56
C ILE A 178 6.95 3.78 -8.33
N ASN A 179 5.65 4.04 -8.45
CA ASN A 179 5.09 5.37 -8.15
C ASN A 179 4.84 5.57 -6.64
N GLY A 180 4.55 6.81 -6.22
CA GLY A 180 4.38 7.15 -4.80
C GLY A 180 3.28 6.35 -4.07
N HIS A 181 2.15 6.08 -4.72
CA HIS A 181 1.07 5.27 -4.11
C HIS A 181 1.49 3.81 -3.98
N GLU A 182 2.16 3.26 -4.99
CA GLU A 182 2.70 1.90 -4.94
C GLU A 182 3.80 1.78 -3.89
N TYR A 183 4.66 2.78 -3.75
CA TYR A 183 5.69 2.83 -2.72
C TYR A 183 5.07 2.77 -1.31
N LEU A 184 4.06 3.61 -1.03
CA LEU A 184 3.36 3.60 0.25
C LEU A 184 2.60 2.30 0.49
N PHE A 185 1.95 1.76 -0.55
CA PHE A 185 1.27 0.48 -0.47
C PHE A 185 2.24 -0.66 -0.14
N LEU A 186 3.37 -0.74 -0.85
CA LEU A 186 4.40 -1.75 -0.61
C LEU A 186 5.03 -1.61 0.78
N LYS A 187 5.25 -0.38 1.26
CA LYS A 187 5.71 -0.11 2.63
C LYS A 187 4.81 -0.81 3.67
N ASP A 188 3.50 -0.64 3.53
CA ASP A 188 2.53 -1.21 4.48
C ASP A 188 2.46 -2.74 4.35
N GLN A 189 2.57 -3.28 3.14
CA GLN A 189 2.62 -4.73 2.93
C GLN A 189 3.90 -5.35 3.53
N ILE A 190 5.06 -4.73 3.31
CA ILE A 190 6.36 -5.18 3.86
C ILE A 190 6.32 -5.14 5.38
N LYS A 191 5.83 -4.05 5.97
CA LYS A 191 5.67 -3.90 7.42
C LYS A 191 4.83 -5.05 7.99
N ARG A 192 3.66 -5.33 7.40
CA ARG A 192 2.78 -6.43 7.83
C ARG A 192 3.49 -7.78 7.73
N LYS A 193 4.24 -8.02 6.65
CA LYS A 193 4.97 -9.28 6.46
C LYS A 193 6.10 -9.47 7.48
N LEU A 194 6.83 -8.40 7.79
CA LEU A 194 7.85 -8.40 8.85
C LEU A 194 7.22 -8.67 10.22
N GLN A 195 6.15 -7.96 10.57
CA GLN A 195 5.43 -8.18 11.83
C GLN A 195 4.95 -9.63 11.98
N GLN A 196 4.38 -10.21 10.92
CA GLN A 196 3.97 -11.61 10.93
C GLN A 196 5.15 -12.55 11.20
N LYS A 197 6.28 -12.36 10.50
CA LYS A 197 7.46 -13.22 10.70
C LYS A 197 8.08 -13.06 12.08
N LEU A 198 8.15 -11.84 12.61
CA LEU A 198 8.66 -11.57 13.96
C LEU A 198 7.74 -12.15 15.03
N ALA A 199 6.41 -12.07 14.85
CA ALA A 199 5.44 -12.70 15.75
C ALA A 199 5.57 -14.23 15.74
N SER A 200 5.71 -14.84 14.56
CA SER A 200 5.96 -16.28 14.44
C SER A 200 7.27 -16.71 15.10
N ALA A 201 8.35 -15.93 14.90
CA ALA A 201 9.62 -16.18 15.56
C ALA A 201 9.51 -16.06 17.09
N ASN A 202 8.77 -15.09 17.60
CA ASN A 202 8.51 -14.95 19.03
C ASN A 202 7.80 -16.19 19.61
N GLN A 203 6.78 -16.69 18.91
CA GLN A 203 6.09 -17.92 19.30
C GLN A 203 7.04 -19.12 19.35
N GLU A 204 7.93 -19.25 18.37
CA GLU A 204 8.93 -20.31 18.32
C GLU A 204 9.95 -20.22 19.46
N ILE A 205 10.43 -19.00 19.79
CA ILE A 205 11.31 -18.75 20.94
C ILE A 205 10.63 -19.19 22.25
N GLU A 206 9.39 -18.78 22.47
CA GLU A 206 8.63 -19.13 23.68
C GLU A 206 8.42 -20.65 23.80
N LEU A 207 8.15 -21.34 22.69
CA LEU A 207 8.08 -22.80 22.66
C LEU A 207 9.43 -23.45 23.02
N ARG A 208 10.55 -22.94 22.49
CA ARG A 208 11.89 -23.44 22.83
C ARG A 208 12.21 -23.26 24.31
N LYS A 209 11.91 -22.09 24.88
CA LYS A 209 12.11 -21.81 26.32
C LYS A 209 11.31 -22.77 27.22
N LYS A 210 10.03 -23.01 26.90
CA LYS A 210 9.19 -23.95 27.66
C LYS A 210 9.71 -25.39 27.62
N LYS A 211 10.19 -25.85 26.45
CA LYS A 211 10.80 -27.17 26.30
C LYS A 211 12.07 -27.31 27.15
N ALA A 212 12.95 -26.30 27.11
CA ALA A 212 14.19 -26.31 27.90
C ALA A 212 13.93 -26.32 29.41
N GLN A 213 12.88 -25.62 29.88
CA GLN A 213 12.47 -25.66 31.29
C GLN A 213 11.90 -27.02 31.70
N SER A 214 11.12 -27.67 30.81
CA SER A 214 10.52 -28.98 31.08
C SER A 214 11.58 -30.09 31.14
N SER A 215 12.56 -30.07 30.22
CA SER A 215 13.67 -31.03 30.23
C SER A 215 14.58 -30.87 31.45
N HIS A 216 14.73 -29.65 31.97
CA HIS A 216 15.52 -29.42 33.18
C HIS A 216 14.82 -30.00 34.43
N LEU A 217 13.48 -29.99 34.49
CA LEU A 217 12.73 -30.60 35.59
C LEU A 217 12.77 -32.14 35.58
N GLU A 218 12.90 -32.77 34.41
CA GLU A 218 13.01 -34.23 34.28
C GLU A 218 14.41 -34.77 34.60
N THR A 219 15.41 -33.90 34.74
CA THR A 219 16.82 -34.27 35.00
C THR A 219 17.23 -34.03 36.47
N ILE A 220 16.32 -33.54 37.32
CA ILE A 220 16.49 -33.38 38.78
C ILE A 220 15.68 -34.44 39.49
#